data_AF-A0A519XVC4-F1
#
_entry.id   AF-A0A519XVC4-F1
#
_cell.length_a   1.000
_cell.length_b   1.000
_cell.length_c   1.000
_cell.angle_alpha   90.00
_cell.angle_beta   90.00
_cell.angle_gamma   90.00
#
_symmetry.space_group_name_H-M   'P 1'
#
loop_
_entity.id
_entity.type
_entity.pdbx_description
1 polymer ?
#
loop_
_entity_poly.entity_id
_entity_poly.type
_entity_poly.pdbx_seq_one_letter_code
_entity_poly.pdbx_strand_id
1 'polypeptide(L)'
;WKNVGLTIVEKVKAFVTQAGKVIIAISVLLWVLASYGPGQRQAQAEAQVQQQATAQRWAAAETERRVASARLETSYAGTFGHVIEPAIRPLGFDWKIGIALLTSFAAREVFVGTMSTIYSVGQDADLGTVQQKLASEKDVQGQPFFTPVRALSLLVFYVFAMQCMSTLAVTYRETKSWRWPLGQLVYMTGLAYAASLFVWQVWGS
;
A
#
# COMPACT_ATOMS: atom_id res chain seq x y z
N TRP A 1 26.87 14.64 27.35
CA TRP A 1 26.27 13.30 27.34
C TRP A 1 24.87 13.23 27.94
N LYS A 2 24.63 13.66 29.20
CA LYS A 2 23.26 13.68 29.81
C LYS A 2 22.22 14.48 29.01
N ASN A 3 22.59 15.67 28.51
CA ASN A 3 21.69 16.49 27.69
C ASN A 3 21.33 15.83 26.35
N VAL A 4 22.27 15.11 25.73
CA VAL A 4 22.02 14.38 24.48
C VAL A 4 21.02 13.24 24.72
N GLY A 5 21.16 12.50 25.82
CA GLY A 5 20.22 11.44 26.20
C GLY A 5 18.80 11.97 26.43
N LEU A 6 18.66 13.09 27.14
CA LEU A 6 17.34 13.72 27.38
C LEU A 6 16.70 14.19 26.07
N THR A 7 17.46 14.84 25.18
CA THR A 7 16.95 15.28 23.88
C THR A 7 16.51 14.09 23.01
N ILE A 8 17.27 12.99 23.01
CA ILE A 8 16.88 11.77 22.27
C ILE A 8 15.56 11.21 22.83
N VAL A 9 15.44 11.08 24.15
CA VAL A 9 14.23 10.55 24.79
C VAL A 9 13.01 11.43 24.50
N GLU A 10 13.17 12.76 24.56
CA GLU A 10 12.09 13.70 24.22
C GLU A 10 11.67 13.60 22.75
N LYS A 11 12.62 13.51 21.82
CA LYS A 11 12.31 13.35 20.38
C LYS A 11 11.64 12.02 20.09
N VAL A 12 12.10 10.92 20.69
CA VAL A 12 11.47 9.59 20.57
C VAL A 12 10.06 9.62 21.14
N LYS A 13 9.87 10.19 22.34
CA LYS A 13 8.55 10.31 22.97
C LYS A 13 7.60 11.16 22.13
N ALA A 14 8.08 12.28 21.58
CA ALA A 14 7.28 13.13 20.69
C ALA A 14 6.88 12.36 19.42
N PHE A 15 7.79 11.63 18.79
CA PHE A 15 7.49 10.80 17.62
C PHE A 15 6.45 9.71 17.93
N VAL A 16 6.64 8.94 19.00
CA VAL A 16 5.70 7.87 19.41
C VAL A 16 4.32 8.42 19.72
N THR A 17 4.23 9.57 20.39
CA THR A 17 2.95 10.12 20.83
C THR A 17 2.24 10.96 19.79
N GLN A 18 2.95 11.57 18.84
CA GLN A 18 2.35 12.37 17.77
C GLN A 18 2.15 11.53 16.49
N ALA A 19 3.23 11.02 15.91
CA ALA A 19 3.17 10.23 14.67
C ALA A 19 2.54 8.85 14.92
N GLY A 20 2.93 8.18 16.02
CA GLY A 20 2.43 6.84 16.34
C GLY A 20 0.91 6.73 16.46
N LYS A 21 0.22 7.76 17.01
CA LYS A 21 -1.25 7.78 17.07
C LYS A 21 -1.89 7.80 15.69
N VAL A 22 -1.35 8.59 14.76
CA VAL A 22 -1.84 8.68 13.38
C VAL A 22 -1.63 7.34 12.66
N ILE A 23 -0.45 6.74 12.81
CA ILE A 23 -0.13 5.44 12.23
C ILE A 23 -1.10 4.36 12.73
N ILE A 24 -1.31 4.25 14.04
CA ILE A 24 -2.24 3.26 14.62
C ILE A 24 -3.66 3.48 14.12
N ALA A 25 -4.14 4.73 14.10
CA ALA A 25 -5.47 5.05 13.62
C ALA A 25 -5.67 4.61 12.15
N ILE A 26 -4.69 4.90 11.28
CA ILE A 26 -4.71 4.47 9.88
C ILE A 26 -4.64 2.95 9.77
N SER A 27 -3.78 2.27 10.54
CA SER A 27 -3.67 0.81 10.52
C SER A 27 -4.95 0.12 10.95
N VAL A 28 -5.62 0.62 12.00
CA VAL A 28 -6.92 0.09 12.44
C VAL A 28 -7.99 0.35 11.39
N LEU A 29 -8.03 1.57 10.83
CA LEU A 29 -8.98 1.90 9.76
C LEU A 29 -8.78 1.00 8.54
N LEU A 30 -7.54 0.85 8.07
CA LEU A 30 -7.19 -0.04 6.96
C LEU A 30 -7.52 -1.49 7.26
N TRP A 31 -7.25 -1.96 8.47
CA TRP A 31 -7.60 -3.32 8.88
C TRP A 31 -9.10 -3.56 8.82
N VAL A 32 -9.91 -2.60 9.28
CA VAL A 32 -11.38 -2.66 9.15
C VAL A 32 -11.79 -2.68 7.67
N LEU A 33 -11.27 -1.76 6.86
CA LEU A 33 -11.60 -1.68 5.43
C LEU A 33 -11.15 -2.93 4.66
N ALA A 34 -10.06 -3.57 5.07
CA ALA A 34 -9.54 -4.81 4.48
C ALA A 34 -10.30 -6.06 4.95
N SER A 35 -10.85 -6.03 6.17
CA SER A 35 -11.52 -7.18 6.78
C SER A 35 -13.00 -7.30 6.38
N TYR A 36 -13.63 -6.18 6.04
CA TYR A 36 -15.06 -6.09 5.70
C TYR A 36 -15.25 -5.59 4.28
N GLY A 37 -16.21 -6.17 3.56
CA GLY A 37 -16.60 -5.82 2.21
C GLY A 37 -18.09 -5.52 2.06
N PRO A 38 -18.52 -4.98 0.89
CA PRO A 38 -19.89 -4.54 0.69
C PRO A 38 -20.84 -5.71 0.38
N GLY A 39 -21.88 -5.88 1.20
CA GLY A 39 -22.99 -6.81 0.96
C GLY A 39 -22.57 -8.29 0.98
N GLN A 40 -23.18 -9.10 0.12
CA GLN A 40 -22.93 -10.56 0.04
C GLN A 40 -21.75 -10.95 -0.87
N ARG A 41 -21.09 -9.98 -1.54
CA ARG A 41 -20.02 -10.26 -2.51
C ARG A 41 -18.85 -11.02 -1.90
N GLN A 42 -18.49 -10.67 -0.67
CA GLN A 42 -17.39 -11.30 0.06
C GLN A 42 -17.72 -12.77 0.38
N ALA A 43 -18.90 -13.06 0.93
CA ALA A 43 -19.33 -14.42 1.22
C ALA A 43 -19.45 -15.29 -0.05
N GLN A 44 -19.92 -14.70 -1.15
CA GLN A 44 -20.00 -15.39 -2.45
C GLN A 44 -18.60 -15.70 -3.02
N ALA A 45 -17.65 -14.77 -2.92
CA ALA A 45 -16.29 -14.98 -3.38
C ALA A 45 -15.57 -16.07 -2.57
N GLU A 46 -15.73 -16.06 -1.23
CA GLU A 46 -15.18 -17.12 -0.36
C GLU A 46 -15.77 -18.50 -0.72
N ALA A 47 -17.09 -18.58 -0.93
CA ALA A 47 -17.76 -19.82 -1.32
C ALA A 47 -17.31 -20.32 -2.70
N GLN A 48 -17.11 -19.43 -3.68
CA GLN A 48 -16.62 -19.80 -5.01
C GLN A 48 -15.21 -20.38 -4.96
N VAL A 49 -14.30 -19.77 -4.19
CA VAL A 49 -12.93 -20.27 -4.04
C VAL A 49 -12.90 -21.63 -3.32
N GLN A 50 -13.75 -21.83 -2.30
CA GLN A 50 -13.87 -23.11 -1.61
C GLN A 50 -14.41 -24.24 -2.52
N GLN A 51 -15.37 -23.92 -3.39
CA GLN A 51 -15.86 -24.85 -4.40
C GLN A 51 -14.77 -25.21 -5.42
N GLN A 52 -14.01 -24.22 -5.90
CA GLN A 52 -12.87 -24.45 -6.79
C GLN A 52 -11.76 -25.27 -6.13
N ALA A 53 -11.47 -25.02 -4.85
CA ALA A 53 -10.50 -25.79 -4.09
C ALA A 53 -10.88 -27.27 -4.00
N THR A 54 -12.16 -27.56 -3.84
CA THR A 54 -12.69 -28.93 -3.81
C THR A 54 -12.63 -29.56 -5.20
N ALA A 55 -12.96 -28.82 -6.25
CA ALA A 55 -12.90 -29.29 -7.64
C ALA A 55 -11.47 -29.58 -8.12
N GLN A 56 -10.51 -28.73 -7.73
CA GLN A 56 -9.10 -28.83 -8.13
C GLN A 56 -8.22 -29.56 -7.10
N ARG A 57 -8.79 -29.98 -5.96
CA ARG A 57 -8.12 -30.66 -4.85
C ARG A 57 -6.86 -29.92 -4.36
N TRP A 58 -6.97 -28.61 -4.17
CA TRP A 58 -5.87 -27.82 -3.61
C TRP A 58 -5.54 -28.25 -2.18
N ALA A 59 -4.30 -28.03 -1.76
CA ALA A 59 -3.91 -28.22 -0.37
C ALA A 59 -4.70 -27.26 0.55
N ALA A 60 -4.91 -27.65 1.82
CA ALA A 60 -5.62 -26.83 2.79
C ALA A 60 -5.00 -25.42 2.92
N ALA A 61 -3.67 -25.36 3.07
CA ALA A 61 -2.93 -24.10 3.16
C ALA A 61 -3.03 -23.23 1.89
N GLU A 62 -3.14 -23.83 0.69
CA GLU A 62 -3.33 -23.07 -0.54
C GLU A 62 -4.77 -22.54 -0.65
N THR A 63 -5.73 -23.33 -0.19
CA THR A 63 -7.14 -22.95 -0.14
C THR A 63 -7.35 -21.75 0.78
N GLU A 64 -6.82 -21.80 1.99
CA GLU A 64 -6.92 -20.72 2.97
C GLU A 64 -6.33 -19.40 2.43
N ARG A 65 -5.14 -19.46 1.81
CA ARG A 65 -4.51 -18.29 1.18
C ARG A 65 -5.36 -17.69 0.07
N ARG A 66 -5.95 -18.52 -0.80
CA ARG A 66 -6.80 -18.06 -1.91
C ARG A 66 -8.12 -17.49 -1.41
N VAL A 67 -8.73 -18.10 -0.37
CA VAL A 67 -9.95 -17.59 0.27
C VAL A 67 -9.67 -16.24 0.92
N ALA A 68 -8.59 -16.11 1.66
CA ALA A 68 -8.18 -14.85 2.30
C ALA A 68 -7.85 -13.76 1.26
N SER A 69 -7.22 -14.12 0.13
CA SER A 69 -6.96 -13.19 -0.97
C SER A 69 -8.26 -12.70 -1.62
N ALA A 70 -9.20 -13.59 -1.93
CA ALA A 70 -10.50 -13.23 -2.52
C ALA A 70 -11.36 -12.39 -1.56
N ARG A 71 -11.28 -12.68 -0.26
CA ARG A 71 -11.89 -11.88 0.80
C ARG A 71 -11.35 -10.45 0.80
N LEU A 72 -10.03 -10.31 0.74
CA LEU A 72 -9.34 -9.03 0.74
C LEU A 72 -9.66 -8.22 -0.54
N GLU A 73 -9.70 -8.86 -1.70
CA GLU A 73 -10.02 -8.23 -2.99
C GLU A 73 -11.46 -7.67 -3.01
N THR A 74 -12.41 -8.40 -2.43
CA THR A 74 -13.82 -7.99 -2.33
C THR A 74 -14.13 -7.07 -1.15
N SER A 75 -13.14 -6.75 -0.31
CA SER A 75 -13.26 -5.83 0.82
C SER A 75 -13.50 -4.38 0.39
N TYR A 76 -13.81 -3.48 1.34
CA TYR A 76 -13.89 -2.04 1.05
C TYR A 76 -12.53 -1.49 0.59
N ALA A 77 -11.44 -1.96 1.20
CA ALA A 77 -10.08 -1.59 0.80
C ALA A 77 -9.79 -2.06 -0.62
N GLY A 78 -10.09 -3.33 -0.95
CA GLY A 78 -9.93 -3.87 -2.30
C GLY A 78 -10.77 -3.13 -3.34
N THR A 79 -12.05 -2.89 -3.04
CA THR A 79 -12.94 -2.09 -3.90
C THR A 79 -12.36 -0.71 -4.19
N PHE A 80 -11.85 -0.02 -3.16
CA PHE A 80 -11.24 1.30 -3.32
C PHE A 80 -9.90 1.22 -4.10
N GLY A 81 -9.09 0.19 -3.86
CA GLY A 81 -7.87 -0.08 -4.60
C GLY A 81 -8.13 -0.28 -6.09
N HIS A 82 -9.18 -1.01 -6.47
CA HIS A 82 -9.55 -1.22 -7.87
C HIS A 82 -10.09 0.04 -8.55
N VAL A 83 -10.57 1.04 -7.80
CA VAL A 83 -10.95 2.35 -8.38
C VAL A 83 -9.73 3.13 -8.85
N ILE A 84 -8.62 3.04 -8.10
CA ILE A 84 -7.37 3.72 -8.47
C ILE A 84 -6.48 2.89 -9.40
N GLU A 85 -6.66 1.56 -9.41
CA GLU A 85 -5.86 0.63 -10.21
C GLU A 85 -5.71 1.03 -11.69
N PRO A 86 -6.76 1.42 -12.44
CA PRO A 86 -6.62 1.73 -13.87
C PRO A 86 -5.62 2.85 -14.15
N ALA A 87 -5.49 3.81 -13.23
CA ALA A 87 -4.54 4.89 -13.36
C ALA A 87 -3.10 4.43 -13.06
N ILE A 88 -2.91 3.51 -12.12
CA ILE A 88 -1.58 3.08 -11.65
C ILE A 88 -1.04 1.81 -12.34
N ARG A 89 -1.92 1.00 -12.92
CA ARG A 89 -1.60 -0.23 -13.64
C ARG A 89 -0.59 -0.01 -14.78
N PRO A 90 -0.64 1.08 -15.56
CA PRO A 90 0.38 1.39 -16.57
C PRO A 90 1.80 1.54 -16.01
N LEU A 91 1.97 1.82 -14.71
CA LEU A 91 3.29 1.92 -14.08
C LEU A 91 3.81 0.57 -13.54
N GLY A 92 3.03 -0.51 -13.74
CA GLY A 92 3.33 -1.84 -13.21
C GLY A 92 2.85 -2.07 -11.77
N PHE A 93 2.00 -1.19 -11.23
CA PHE A 93 1.48 -1.30 -9.86
C PHE A 93 0.10 -1.97 -9.83
N ASP A 94 -0.19 -2.69 -8.74
CA ASP A 94 -1.51 -3.25 -8.48
C ASP A 94 -2.30 -2.37 -7.50
N TRP A 95 -3.55 -2.77 -7.28
CA TRP A 95 -4.45 -2.12 -6.34
C TRP A 95 -3.90 -2.12 -4.90
N LYS A 96 -3.10 -3.13 -4.49
CA LYS A 96 -2.47 -3.18 -3.15
C LYS A 96 -1.42 -2.09 -2.98
N ILE A 97 -0.52 -1.94 -3.96
CA ILE A 97 0.44 -0.82 -4.02
C ILE A 97 -0.33 0.50 -4.06
N GLY A 98 -1.42 0.59 -4.83
CA GLY A 98 -2.27 1.77 -4.88
C GLY A 98 -2.78 2.22 -3.51
N ILE A 99 -3.32 1.31 -2.71
CA ILE A 99 -3.80 1.60 -1.35
C ILE A 99 -2.64 2.09 -0.48
N ALA A 100 -1.48 1.43 -0.57
CA ALA A 100 -0.29 1.82 0.17
C ALA A 100 0.25 3.20 -0.25
N LEU A 101 0.21 3.54 -1.54
CA LEU A 101 0.57 4.86 -2.06
C LEU A 101 -0.37 5.94 -1.52
N LEU A 102 -1.68 5.65 -1.47
CA LEU A 102 -2.66 6.59 -0.94
C LEU A 102 -2.45 6.83 0.55
N THR A 103 -2.29 5.77 1.35
CA THR A 103 -2.08 5.89 2.80
C THR A 103 -0.75 6.58 3.12
N SER A 104 0.22 6.49 2.22
CA SER A 104 1.52 7.17 2.35
C SER A 104 1.45 8.69 2.20
N PHE A 105 0.39 9.24 1.61
CA PHE A 105 0.16 10.70 1.67
C PHE A 105 -0.04 11.18 3.11
N ALA A 106 -0.57 10.31 4.00
CA ALA A 106 -0.73 10.64 5.41
C ALA A 106 0.62 10.70 6.14
N ALA A 107 1.50 9.74 5.87
CA ALA A 107 2.89 9.75 6.30
C ALA A 107 3.70 8.76 5.46
N ARG A 108 4.88 9.18 4.99
CA ARG A 108 5.72 8.37 4.08
C ARG A 108 6.15 7.04 4.71
N GLU A 109 6.38 7.01 6.01
CA GLU A 109 6.71 5.80 6.78
C GLU A 109 5.57 4.77 6.86
N VAL A 110 4.33 5.16 6.58
CA VAL A 110 3.16 4.27 6.68
C VAL A 110 3.10 3.27 5.53
N PHE A 111 3.79 3.52 4.40
CA PHE A 111 3.80 2.62 3.24
C PHE A 111 4.06 1.16 3.62
N VAL A 112 5.16 0.91 4.34
CA VAL A 112 5.60 -0.44 4.72
C VAL A 112 4.63 -1.05 5.72
N GLY A 113 4.06 -0.24 6.61
CA GLY A 113 3.01 -0.66 7.54
C GLY A 113 1.75 -1.13 6.82
N THR A 114 1.26 -0.33 5.87
CA THR A 114 0.09 -0.68 5.04
C THR A 114 0.35 -1.94 4.23
N MET A 115 1.51 -2.07 3.59
CA MET A 115 1.91 -3.29 2.88
C MET A 115 1.92 -4.50 3.80
N SER A 116 2.52 -4.38 4.99
CA SER A 116 2.52 -5.45 5.99
C SER A 116 1.11 -5.85 6.40
N THR A 117 0.21 -4.89 6.64
CA THR A 117 -1.20 -5.17 7.00
C THR A 117 -1.96 -5.85 5.87
N ILE A 118 -1.89 -5.34 4.64
CA ILE A 118 -2.59 -5.90 3.48
C ILE A 118 -2.17 -7.36 3.24
N TYR A 119 -0.86 -7.65 3.30
CA TYR A 119 -0.33 -8.99 3.08
C TYR A 119 -0.46 -9.91 4.30
N SER A 120 -0.57 -9.36 5.52
CA SER A 120 -0.81 -10.17 6.73
C SER A 120 -2.27 -10.52 6.95
N VAL A 121 -3.21 -9.70 6.44
CA VAL A 121 -4.64 -10.02 6.48
C VAL A 121 -5.00 -11.13 5.47
N GLY A 122 -4.22 -11.27 4.39
CA GLY A 122 -4.45 -12.28 3.34
C GLY A 122 -3.66 -13.59 3.49
N GLN A 123 -2.70 -13.69 4.42
CA GLN A 123 -1.79 -14.83 4.52
C GLN A 123 -1.49 -15.17 5.99
N ASP A 124 -1.52 -16.46 6.32
CA ASP A 124 -1.26 -16.99 7.68
C ASP A 124 -0.10 -16.30 8.41
N ALA A 125 -0.24 -16.26 9.73
CA ALA A 125 0.80 -15.84 10.66
C ALA A 125 2.09 -16.70 10.55
N ASP A 126 2.02 -17.84 9.86
CA ASP A 126 3.09 -18.84 9.74
C ASP A 126 4.03 -18.61 8.54
N LEU A 127 3.64 -17.73 7.59
CA LEU A 127 4.54 -17.27 6.54
C LEU A 127 5.41 -16.14 7.10
N GLY A 128 6.65 -16.46 7.48
CA GLY A 128 7.61 -15.64 8.23
C GLY A 128 7.66 -14.13 7.97
N THR A 129 8.81 -13.58 7.58
CA THR A 129 8.98 -12.12 7.54
C THR A 129 8.18 -11.49 6.38
N VAL A 130 7.85 -10.20 6.47
CA VAL A 130 7.18 -9.44 5.38
C VAL A 130 7.88 -9.64 4.03
N GLN A 131 9.22 -9.79 4.04
CA GLN A 131 10.02 -10.06 2.85
C GLN A 131 9.66 -11.39 2.17
N GLN A 132 9.41 -12.45 2.94
CA GLN A 132 9.02 -13.76 2.40
C GLN A 132 7.62 -13.72 1.79
N LYS A 133 6.69 -13.01 2.44
CA LYS A 133 5.33 -12.80 1.90
C LYS A 133 5.39 -12.07 0.55
N LEU A 134 6.17 -10.99 0.44
CA LEU A 134 6.35 -10.28 -0.83
C LEU A 134 7.07 -11.14 -1.89
N ALA A 135 8.08 -11.91 -1.51
CA ALA A 135 8.83 -12.76 -2.46
C ALA A 135 8.00 -13.92 -3.03
N SER A 136 7.00 -14.39 -2.29
CA SER A 136 6.09 -15.47 -2.70
C SER A 136 4.85 -14.98 -3.46
N GLU A 137 4.64 -13.67 -3.54
CA GLU A 137 3.51 -13.09 -4.26
C GLU A 137 3.65 -13.30 -5.77
N LYS A 138 2.57 -13.75 -6.40
CA LYS A 138 2.49 -13.99 -7.84
C LYS A 138 1.46 -13.09 -8.48
N ASP A 139 1.77 -12.58 -9.67
CA ASP A 139 0.87 -11.84 -10.52
C ASP A 139 -0.21 -12.77 -11.14
N VAL A 140 -1.19 -12.22 -11.84
CA VAL A 140 -2.27 -12.92 -12.55
C VAL A 140 -1.73 -13.98 -13.53
N GLN A 141 -0.50 -13.78 -14.03
CA GLN A 141 0.19 -14.71 -14.93
C GLN A 141 1.02 -15.78 -14.21
N GLY A 142 1.02 -15.81 -12.88
CA GLY A 142 1.80 -16.76 -12.06
C GLY A 142 3.28 -16.42 -11.88
N GLN A 143 3.73 -15.28 -12.42
CA GLN A 143 5.11 -14.78 -12.27
C GLN A 143 5.28 -14.01 -10.97
N PRO A 144 6.51 -13.90 -10.42
CA PRO A 144 6.77 -13.08 -9.23
C PRO A 144 6.24 -11.66 -9.40
N PHE A 145 5.37 -11.23 -8.48
CA PHE A 145 4.80 -9.89 -8.54
C PHE A 145 5.84 -8.83 -8.19
N PHE A 146 6.69 -9.04 -7.19
CA PHE A 146 7.76 -8.07 -6.91
C PHE A 146 9.01 -8.36 -7.75
N THR A 147 9.12 -7.71 -8.90
CA THR A 147 10.33 -7.73 -9.73
C THR A 147 11.25 -6.54 -9.41
N PRO A 148 12.57 -6.64 -9.67
CA PRO A 148 13.49 -5.52 -9.53
C PRO A 148 13.03 -4.28 -10.31
N VAL A 149 12.40 -4.49 -11.47
CA VAL A 149 11.88 -3.40 -12.31
C VAL A 149 10.69 -2.70 -11.66
N ARG A 150 9.73 -3.44 -11.08
CA ARG A 150 8.64 -2.82 -10.31
C ARG A 150 9.16 -2.07 -9.10
N ALA A 151 10.14 -2.64 -8.39
CA ALA A 151 10.77 -1.98 -7.26
C ALA A 151 11.48 -0.67 -7.68
N LEU A 152 12.18 -0.67 -8.82
CA LEU A 152 12.80 0.51 -9.39
C LEU A 152 11.76 1.55 -9.80
N SER A 153 10.69 1.14 -10.49
CA SER A 153 9.56 2.01 -10.86
C SER A 153 8.94 2.67 -9.62
N LEU A 154 8.68 1.88 -8.56
CA LEU A 154 8.16 2.37 -7.28
C LEU A 154 9.12 3.35 -6.60
N LEU A 155 10.42 3.05 -6.60
CA LEU A 155 11.44 3.93 -6.03
C LEU A 155 11.48 5.27 -6.78
N VAL A 156 11.49 5.25 -8.11
CA VAL A 156 11.48 6.45 -8.94
C VAL A 156 10.22 7.28 -8.69
N PHE A 157 9.05 6.63 -8.61
CA PHE A 157 7.81 7.30 -8.21
C PHE A 157 7.98 8.00 -6.85
N TYR A 158 8.47 7.29 -5.82
CA TYR A 158 8.65 7.85 -4.47
C TYR A 158 9.73 8.93 -4.34
N VAL A 159 10.73 8.94 -5.22
CA VAL A 159 11.78 9.97 -5.22
C VAL A 159 11.21 11.30 -5.70
N PHE A 160 10.36 11.27 -6.73
CA PHE A 160 9.77 12.48 -7.32
C PHE A 160 8.43 12.89 -6.72
N ALA A 161 7.65 11.93 -6.20
CA ALA A 161 6.33 12.21 -5.65
C ALA A 161 6.44 13.08 -4.40
N MET A 162 5.96 14.31 -4.50
CA MET A 162 5.93 15.25 -3.39
C MET A 162 4.74 14.94 -2.46
N GLN A 163 4.91 13.93 -1.59
CA GLN A 163 3.90 13.50 -0.61
C GLN A 163 4.14 14.05 0.81
N CYS A 164 5.02 15.05 0.93
CA CYS A 164 5.37 15.64 2.23
C CYS A 164 4.29 16.64 2.68
N MET A 165 3.41 16.21 3.58
CA MET A 165 2.35 17.05 4.16
C MET A 165 2.90 18.33 4.82
N SER A 166 4.09 18.26 5.41
CA SER A 166 4.79 19.41 5.99
C SER A 166 5.12 20.48 4.94
N THR A 167 5.55 20.07 3.75
CA THR A 167 5.84 21.00 2.65
C THR A 167 4.57 21.69 2.18
N LEU A 168 3.47 20.95 2.00
CA LEU A 168 2.17 21.52 1.64
C LEU A 168 1.66 22.52 2.70
N ALA A 169 1.78 22.17 3.98
CA ALA A 169 1.36 23.01 5.08
C ALA A 169 2.17 24.32 5.16
N VAL A 170 3.49 24.25 4.94
CA VAL A 170 4.36 25.44 4.91
C VAL A 170 4.04 26.29 3.67
N THR A 171 3.97 25.72 2.48
CA THR A 171 3.63 26.47 1.26
C THR A 171 2.27 27.15 1.38
N TYR A 172 1.27 26.46 1.96
CA TYR A 172 -0.03 27.06 2.24
C TYR A 172 0.06 28.23 3.22
N ARG A 173 0.83 28.09 4.31
CA ARG A 173 0.99 29.13 5.32
C ARG A 173 1.65 30.40 4.76
N GLU A 174 2.63 30.24 3.87
CA GLU A 174 3.35 31.35 3.24
C GLU A 174 2.54 32.00 2.11
N THR A 175 1.90 31.21 1.25
CA THR A 175 1.16 31.73 0.08
C THR A 175 -0.28 32.12 0.39
N LYS A 176 -0.82 31.69 1.54
CA LYS A 176 -2.23 31.84 1.95
C LYS A 176 -3.25 31.45 0.87
N SER A 177 -2.87 30.59 -0.07
CA SER A 177 -3.70 30.18 -1.21
C SER A 177 -3.49 28.71 -1.54
N TRP A 178 -4.57 27.99 -1.86
CA TRP A 178 -4.51 26.58 -2.26
C TRP A 178 -3.99 26.35 -3.67
N ARG A 179 -3.96 27.39 -4.53
CA ARG A 179 -3.52 27.25 -5.93
C ARG A 179 -2.06 26.78 -6.04
N TRP A 180 -1.19 27.27 -5.15
CA TRP A 180 0.24 26.96 -5.17
C TRP A 180 0.57 25.57 -4.61
N PRO A 181 0.09 25.16 -3.41
CA PRO A 181 0.30 23.81 -2.91
C PRO A 181 -0.27 22.74 -3.84
N LEU A 182 -1.49 22.94 -4.37
CA LEU A 182 -2.11 21.97 -5.27
C LEU A 182 -1.39 21.90 -6.62
N GLY A 183 -1.00 23.04 -7.18
CA GLY A 183 -0.22 23.08 -8.43
C GLY A 183 1.12 22.37 -8.30
N GLN A 184 1.83 22.59 -7.19
CA GLN A 184 3.09 21.92 -6.90
C GLN A 184 2.91 20.40 -6.73
N LEU A 185 1.87 19.98 -6.01
CA LEU A 185 1.52 18.57 -5.84
C LEU A 185 1.24 17.91 -7.19
N VAL A 186 0.35 18.49 -7.99
CA VAL A 186 -0.03 17.95 -9.29
C VAL A 186 1.17 17.87 -10.23
N TYR A 187 2.00 18.91 -10.26
CA TYR A 187 3.20 18.93 -11.11
C TYR A 187 4.19 17.82 -10.71
N MET A 188 4.52 17.71 -9.42
CA MET A 188 5.50 16.71 -8.96
C MET A 188 4.95 15.28 -9.04
N THR A 189 3.67 15.08 -8.73
CA THR A 189 3.02 13.77 -8.92
C THR A 189 2.93 13.41 -10.41
N GLY A 190 2.64 14.37 -11.29
CA GLY A 190 2.66 14.16 -12.74
C GLY A 190 4.05 13.79 -13.26
N LEU A 191 5.09 14.48 -12.78
CA LEU A 191 6.49 14.14 -13.09
C LEU A 191 6.86 12.74 -12.59
N ALA A 192 6.49 12.41 -11.35
CA ALA A 192 6.72 11.08 -10.77
C ALA A 192 6.02 9.98 -11.57
N TYR A 193 4.77 10.24 -11.98
CA TYR A 193 3.99 9.34 -12.82
C TYR A 193 4.68 9.10 -14.16
N ALA A 194 5.07 10.17 -14.86
CA ALA A 194 5.74 10.06 -16.16
C ALA A 194 7.09 9.33 -16.05
N ALA A 195 7.90 9.63 -15.04
CA ALA A 195 9.19 9.00 -14.82
C ALA A 195 9.06 7.49 -14.49
N SER A 196 8.12 7.14 -13.61
CA SER A 196 7.86 5.74 -13.26
C SER A 196 7.24 4.96 -14.43
N LEU A 197 6.36 5.59 -15.21
CA LEU A 197 5.82 5.01 -16.44
C LEU A 197 6.94 4.72 -17.44
N PHE A 198 7.86 5.66 -17.63
CA PHE A 198 9.01 5.48 -18.52
C PHE A 198 9.88 4.29 -18.09
N VAL A 199 10.19 4.18 -16.79
CA VAL A 199 10.95 3.03 -16.25
C VAL A 199 10.23 1.72 -16.54
N TRP A 200 8.93 1.65 -16.27
CA TRP A 200 8.16 0.43 -16.49
C TRP A 200 8.05 0.05 -17.97
N GLN A 201 7.83 1.01 -18.87
CA GLN A 201 7.70 0.72 -20.29
C GLN A 201 9.03 0.31 -20.94
N VAL A 202 10.15 0.88 -20.51
CA VAL A 202 11.47 0.60 -21.10
C VAL A 202 12.07 -0.69 -20.55
N TRP A 203 11.87 -0.99 -19.26
CA TRP A 203 12.53 -2.11 -18.58
C TRP A 203 11.58 -3.25 -18.18
N GLY A 204 10.26 -3.05 -18.24
CA GLY A 204 9.25 -3.98 -17.75
C GLY A 204 8.69 -4.95 -18.80
N SER A 205 9.34 -5.07 -19.96
CA SER A 205 9.01 -6.04 -21.02
C SER A 205 9.39 -7.46 -20.67
#